data_AF-A0AA43L0V3-F1
#
_entry.id   AF-A0AA43L0V3-F1
#
_cell.length_a   1.000
_cell.length_b   1.000
_cell.length_c   1.000
_cell.angle_alpha   90.00
_cell.angle_beta   90.00
_cell.angle_gamma   90.00
#
_symmetry.space_group_name_H-M   'P 1'
#
loop_
_entity.id
_entity.type
_entity.pdbx_description
1 polymer ?
#
loop_
_entity_poly.entity_id
_entity_poly.type
_entity_poly.pdbx_seq_one_letter_code
_entity_poly.pdbx_strand_id
1 'polypeptide(L)'
;MSKTIIGIAGGQDVDPHLYNEVPHPKLLATNPARDTFEMTLVLEAIHQKKPIFAVCRGIHLLNVALGGTLYQDLSLYDNWQVKHNQVPTPPSFATHNITVDVNSRLSFLPENYRVNSFHHQAIKKLAPSLRESLGLKID
;
A
#
# COMPACT_ATOMS: atom_id res chain seq x y z
N MET A 1 23.32 -14.86 2.99
CA MET A 1 22.16 -13.95 3.10
C MET A 1 21.15 -14.56 4.07
N SER A 2 20.54 -13.76 4.95
CA SER A 2 19.49 -14.24 5.86
C SER A 2 18.29 -14.77 5.05
N LYS A 3 17.71 -15.90 5.47
CA LYS A 3 16.50 -16.51 4.87
C LYS A 3 15.19 -15.92 5.44
N THR A 4 15.28 -14.95 6.34
CA THR A 4 14.13 -14.36 7.03
C THR A 4 13.52 -13.22 6.21
N ILE A 5 12.21 -13.29 6.01
CA ILE A 5 11.42 -12.22 5.37
C ILE A 5 10.66 -11.47 6.47
N ILE A 6 10.62 -10.15 6.37
CA ILE A 6 9.80 -9.30 7.23
C ILE A 6 8.45 -9.08 6.56
N GLY A 7 7.38 -9.54 7.19
CA GLY A 7 6.00 -9.37 6.72
C GLY A 7 5.33 -8.17 7.38
N ILE A 8 4.72 -7.28 6.59
CA ILE A 8 3.93 -6.14 7.08
C ILE A 8 2.49 -6.30 6.57
N ALA A 9 1.58 -6.58 7.49
CA ALA A 9 0.20 -6.91 7.17
C ALA A 9 -0.70 -5.67 6.95
N GLY A 10 -1.92 -5.93 6.47
CA GLY A 10 -3.00 -4.95 6.43
C GLY A 10 -3.43 -4.46 7.82
N GLY A 11 -4.35 -3.49 7.87
CA GLY A 11 -4.91 -2.99 9.13
C GLY A 11 -5.51 -1.59 9.03
N GLN A 12 -5.43 -0.87 10.14
CA GLN A 12 -5.81 0.54 10.32
C GLN A 12 -5.18 1.50 9.31
N ASP A 13 -5.68 2.72 9.22
CA ASP A 13 -5.01 3.76 8.45
C ASP A 13 -3.63 4.10 9.03
N VAL A 14 -2.72 4.54 8.16
CA VAL A 14 -1.42 5.09 8.60
C VAL A 14 -1.63 6.51 9.12
N ASP A 15 -1.11 6.81 10.31
CA ASP A 15 -1.18 8.14 10.92
C ASP A 15 -0.64 9.24 9.97
N PRO A 16 -1.45 10.25 9.61
CA PRO A 16 -1.05 11.33 8.69
C PRO A 16 0.10 12.20 9.18
N HIS A 17 0.36 12.25 10.48
CA HIS A 17 1.51 12.96 11.01
C HIS A 17 2.84 12.44 10.45
N LEU A 18 2.90 11.14 10.14
CA LEU A 18 4.11 10.47 9.64
C LEU A 18 4.50 10.90 8.21
N TYR A 19 3.58 11.54 7.49
CA TYR A 19 3.83 12.15 6.18
C TYR A 19 3.46 13.64 6.15
N ASN A 20 3.51 14.31 7.30
CA ASN A 20 3.35 15.76 7.48
C ASN A 20 1.99 16.31 7.02
N GLU A 21 0.91 15.54 7.16
CA GLU A 21 -0.45 15.99 6.92
C GLU A 21 -1.28 16.02 8.21
N VAL A 22 -2.34 16.84 8.22
CA VAL A 22 -3.35 16.83 9.29
C VAL A 22 -4.43 15.78 9.00
N PRO A 23 -5.12 15.25 10.02
CA PRO A 23 -6.21 14.30 9.83
C PRO A 23 -7.33 14.85 8.94
N HIS A 24 -7.62 14.14 7.86
CA HIS A 24 -8.75 14.42 6.98
C HIS A 24 -10.06 13.89 7.60
N PRO A 25 -11.23 14.54 7.40
CA PRO A 25 -12.52 14.08 7.96
C PRO A 25 -12.94 12.64 7.61
N LYS A 26 -12.34 12.04 6.58
CA LYS A 26 -12.60 10.65 6.15
C LYS A 26 -11.54 9.65 6.62
N LEU A 27 -10.53 10.09 7.37
CA LEU A 27 -9.56 9.20 7.99
C LEU A 27 -10.29 8.21 8.91
N LEU A 28 -9.95 6.93 8.81
CA LEU A 28 -10.48 5.89 9.70
C LEU A 28 -9.55 5.71 10.91
N ALA A 29 -9.82 4.69 11.72
CA ALA A 29 -9.00 4.42 12.91
C ALA A 29 -7.53 4.23 12.52
N THR A 30 -6.64 4.94 13.22
CA THR A 30 -5.18 4.79 13.16
C THR A 30 -4.67 4.02 14.38
N ASN A 31 -3.39 3.64 14.37
CA ASN A 31 -2.73 3.07 15.54
C ASN A 31 -1.27 3.58 15.62
N PRO A 32 -1.04 4.74 16.29
CA PRO A 32 0.28 5.39 16.31
C PRO A 32 1.39 4.51 16.89
N ALA A 33 1.08 3.67 17.88
CA ALA A 33 2.05 2.74 18.46
C ALA A 33 2.48 1.66 17.46
N ARG A 34 1.53 1.12 16.70
CA ARG A 34 1.81 0.17 15.60
C ARG A 34 2.58 0.86 14.47
N ASP A 35 2.17 2.05 14.07
CA ASP A 35 2.84 2.80 13.01
C ASP A 35 4.32 3.05 13.36
N THR A 36 4.59 3.53 14.57
CA THR A 36 5.97 3.80 15.06
C THR A 36 6.82 2.53 15.06
N PHE A 37 6.26 1.43 15.59
CA PHE A 37 6.95 0.14 15.63
C PHE A 37 7.27 -0.37 14.23
N GLU A 38 6.27 -0.41 13.34
CA GLU A 38 6.44 -0.98 12.01
C GLU A 38 7.29 -0.07 11.09
N MET A 39 7.26 1.25 11.26
CA MET A 39 8.22 2.15 10.58
C MET A 39 9.66 1.82 10.96
N THR A 40 9.93 1.67 12.26
CA THR A 40 11.25 1.30 12.77
C THR A 40 11.68 -0.07 12.22
N LEU A 41 10.76 -1.03 12.20
CA LEU A 41 10.99 -2.36 11.64
C LEU A 41 11.32 -2.33 10.15
N VAL A 42 10.61 -1.52 9.36
CA VAL A 42 10.87 -1.34 7.91
C VAL A 42 12.27 -0.76 7.69
N LEU A 43 12.60 0.33 8.38
CA LEU A 43 13.90 0.99 8.25
C LEU A 43 15.05 0.05 8.63
N GLU A 44 14.90 -0.69 9.72
CA GLU A 44 15.92 -1.64 10.17
C GLU A 44 16.02 -2.85 9.25
N ALA A 45 14.92 -3.36 8.71
CA ALA A 45 14.94 -4.43 7.72
C ALA A 45 15.71 -4.01 6.45
N ILE A 46 15.53 -2.77 5.99
CA ILE A 46 16.26 -2.21 4.86
C ILE A 46 17.75 -2.04 5.19
N HIS A 47 18.08 -1.50 6.37
CA HIS A 47 19.45 -1.37 6.86
C HIS A 47 20.17 -2.74 6.88
N GLN A 48 19.49 -3.78 7.35
CA GLN A 48 20.01 -5.16 7.35
C GLN A 48 19.93 -5.88 6.00
N LYS A 49 19.43 -5.23 4.94
CA LYS A 49 19.19 -5.82 3.61
C LYS A 49 18.32 -7.09 3.66
N LYS A 50 17.32 -7.11 4.55
CA LYS A 50 16.34 -8.18 4.66
C LYS A 50 15.18 -7.95 3.68
N PRO A 51 14.67 -9.01 3.01
CA PRO A 51 13.48 -8.88 2.18
C PRO A 51 12.26 -8.46 3.00
N ILE A 52 11.43 -7.58 2.42
CA ILE A 52 10.16 -7.13 3.00
C ILE A 52 9.03 -7.59 2.07
N PHE A 53 7.96 -8.13 2.65
CA PHE A 53 6.71 -8.39 1.96
C PHE A 53 5.58 -7.63 2.67
N ALA A 54 4.98 -6.68 1.97
CA ALA A 54 4.00 -5.76 2.54
C ALA A 54 2.67 -5.84 1.78
N VAL A 55 1.54 -5.82 2.50
CA VAL A 55 0.21 -6.03 1.91
C VAL A 55 -0.77 -4.95 2.39
N CYS A 56 -1.57 -4.39 1.47
CA CYS A 56 -2.59 -3.38 1.75
C CYS A 56 -1.97 -2.19 2.52
N ARG A 57 -2.39 -1.92 3.75
CA ARG A 57 -1.79 -0.93 4.66
C ARG A 57 -0.26 -1.05 4.74
N GLY A 58 0.30 -2.26 4.73
CA GLY A 58 1.74 -2.44 4.80
C GLY A 58 2.49 -1.76 3.65
N ILE A 59 1.90 -1.73 2.44
CA ILE A 59 2.49 -1.01 1.28
C ILE A 59 2.42 0.50 1.52
N HIS A 60 1.32 1.01 2.10
CA HIS A 60 1.19 2.41 2.46
C HIS A 60 2.23 2.83 3.50
N LEU A 61 2.42 2.02 4.55
CA LEU A 61 3.40 2.29 5.59
C LEU A 61 4.83 2.23 5.05
N LEU A 62 5.15 1.24 4.19
CA LEU A 62 6.44 1.14 3.52
C LEU A 62 6.74 2.40 2.69
N ASN A 63 5.74 2.89 1.94
CA ASN A 63 5.88 4.12 1.17
C ASN A 63 6.14 5.34 2.08
N VAL A 64 5.38 5.50 3.15
CA VAL A 64 5.54 6.60 4.12
C VAL A 64 6.91 6.53 4.81
N ALA A 65 7.34 5.35 5.27
CA ALA A 65 8.64 5.13 5.90
C ALA A 65 9.82 5.51 4.98
N LEU A 66 9.61 5.49 3.66
CA LEU A 66 10.60 5.84 2.65
C LEU A 66 10.43 7.27 2.08
N GLY A 67 9.58 8.09 2.71
CA GLY A 67 9.41 9.50 2.36
C GLY A 67 8.35 9.79 1.29
N GLY A 68 7.47 8.82 1.02
CA GLY A 68 6.25 9.04 0.23
C GLY A 68 5.09 9.59 1.08
N THR A 69 3.96 9.85 0.43
CA THR A 69 2.73 10.34 1.08
C THR A 69 1.51 9.55 0.61
N LEU A 70 0.37 9.72 1.30
CA LEU A 70 -0.88 9.02 1.01
C LEU A 70 -2.01 10.00 0.69
N TYR A 71 -2.96 9.55 -0.12
CA TYR A 71 -4.32 10.06 -0.07
C TYR A 71 -4.99 9.40 1.14
N GLN A 72 -5.44 10.22 2.10
CA GLN A 72 -6.13 9.76 3.31
C GLN A 72 -7.50 9.14 3.03
N ASP A 73 -8.08 9.44 1.87
CA ASP A 73 -9.27 8.79 1.34
C ASP A 73 -9.24 8.88 -0.20
N LEU A 74 -9.71 7.85 -0.89
CA LEU A 74 -9.75 7.79 -2.35
C LEU A 74 -10.62 8.88 -2.98
N SER A 75 -11.57 9.47 -2.25
CA SER A 75 -12.32 10.63 -2.74
C SER A 75 -11.48 11.91 -2.90
N LEU A 76 -10.25 11.93 -2.37
CA LEU A 76 -9.27 12.99 -2.60
C LEU A 76 -8.47 12.80 -3.89
N TYR A 77 -8.61 11.64 -4.54
CA TYR A 77 -8.02 11.38 -5.84
C TYR A 77 -9.02 11.77 -6.92
N ASP A 78 -8.69 12.81 -7.68
CA ASP A 78 -9.53 13.29 -8.77
C ASP A 78 -9.76 12.18 -9.81
N ASN A 79 -11.01 12.01 -10.23
CA ASN A 79 -11.42 11.01 -11.21
C ASN A 79 -11.16 9.55 -10.80
N TRP A 80 -11.21 9.24 -9.50
CA TRP A 80 -11.17 7.84 -9.05
C TRP A 80 -12.46 7.10 -9.46
N GLN A 81 -12.34 5.99 -10.19
CA GLN A 81 -13.49 5.28 -10.77
C GLN A 81 -13.72 3.86 -10.22
N VAL A 82 -12.75 3.28 -9.52
CA VAL A 82 -12.79 1.86 -9.12
C VAL A 82 -13.14 1.71 -7.63
N LYS A 83 -14.13 0.89 -7.28
CA LYS A 83 -14.43 0.61 -5.86
C LYS A 83 -13.33 -0.26 -5.23
N HIS A 84 -12.49 0.34 -4.39
CA HIS A 84 -11.38 -0.34 -3.67
C HIS A 84 -11.73 -0.76 -2.24
N ASN A 85 -12.88 -0.36 -1.72
CA ASN A 85 -13.46 -0.98 -0.53
C ASN A 85 -14.63 -1.87 -0.97
N GLN A 86 -14.38 -3.17 -1.19
CA GLN A 86 -15.27 -4.07 -1.93
C GLN A 86 -16.36 -4.75 -1.10
N VAL A 87 -16.59 -4.33 0.14
CA VAL A 87 -17.68 -4.84 0.97
C VAL A 87 -19.04 -4.71 0.22
N PRO A 88 -19.91 -5.75 0.26
CA PRO A 88 -19.81 -6.99 1.03
C PRO A 88 -19.18 -8.19 0.29
N THR A 89 -18.56 -7.99 -0.88
CA THR A 89 -17.91 -9.09 -1.62
C THR A 89 -16.86 -9.77 -0.74
N PRO A 90 -16.86 -11.12 -0.61
CA PRO A 90 -15.89 -11.81 0.22
C PRO A 90 -14.45 -11.58 -0.27
N PRO A 91 -13.45 -11.42 0.63
CA PRO A 91 -12.08 -11.12 0.23
C PRO A 91 -11.40 -12.15 -0.67
N SER A 92 -11.90 -13.37 -0.76
CA SER A 92 -11.38 -14.39 -1.67
C SER A 92 -11.66 -14.11 -3.15
N PHE A 93 -12.60 -13.21 -3.47
CA PHE A 93 -12.98 -12.93 -4.86
C PHE A 93 -12.24 -11.72 -5.42
N ALA A 94 -11.66 -11.90 -6.60
CA ALA A 94 -11.05 -10.82 -7.34
C ALA A 94 -12.12 -9.96 -8.05
N THR A 95 -11.97 -8.64 -7.99
CA THR A 95 -13.06 -7.69 -8.27
C THR A 95 -12.68 -6.59 -9.24
N HIS A 96 -11.38 -6.32 -9.48
CA HIS A 96 -10.96 -5.37 -10.51
C HIS A 96 -9.68 -5.83 -11.19
N ASN A 97 -9.41 -5.23 -12.36
CA ASN A 97 -8.24 -5.50 -13.16
C ASN A 97 -7.06 -4.60 -12.76
N ILE A 98 -5.86 -5.15 -12.87
CA ILE A 98 -4.59 -4.44 -12.81
C ILE A 98 -3.75 -4.80 -14.04
N THR A 99 -2.89 -3.86 -14.43
CA THR A 99 -1.84 -4.10 -15.42
C THR A 99 -0.51 -4.27 -14.71
N VAL A 100 0.14 -5.41 -14.90
CA VAL A 100 1.46 -5.73 -14.32
C VAL A 100 2.55 -5.21 -15.25
N ASP A 101 3.51 -4.44 -14.72
CA ASP A 101 4.72 -4.08 -15.47
C ASP A 101 5.57 -5.34 -15.71
N VAL A 102 5.78 -5.68 -16.98
CA VAL A 102 6.56 -6.84 -17.43
C VAL A 102 8.04 -6.75 -17.03
N ASN A 103 8.54 -5.56 -16.70
CA ASN A 103 9.89 -5.34 -16.18
C ASN A 103 9.94 -5.34 -14.64
N SER A 104 8.82 -5.60 -13.97
CA SER A 104 8.74 -5.66 -12.51
C SER A 104 9.18 -7.00 -11.94
N ARG A 105 9.31 -7.07 -10.61
CA ARG A 105 9.49 -8.36 -9.90
C ARG A 105 8.23 -9.22 -9.91
N LEU A 106 7.11 -8.70 -10.40
CA LEU A 106 5.83 -9.38 -10.52
C LEU A 106 5.58 -9.93 -11.93
N SER A 107 6.56 -9.88 -12.84
CA SER A 107 6.45 -10.35 -14.23
C SER A 107 6.18 -11.85 -14.40
N PHE A 108 6.21 -12.62 -13.30
CA PHE A 108 5.72 -13.99 -13.28
C PHE A 108 4.18 -14.09 -13.33
N LEU A 109 3.47 -12.98 -13.11
CA LEU A 109 2.02 -12.85 -13.31
C LEU A 109 1.73 -12.40 -14.75
N PRO A 110 0.56 -12.77 -15.32
CA PRO A 110 0.10 -12.20 -16.58
C PRO A 110 0.00 -10.67 -16.52
N GLU A 111 0.24 -10.00 -17.65
CA GLU A 111 0.13 -8.54 -17.77
C GLU A 111 -1.25 -8.03 -17.32
N ASN A 112 -2.32 -8.72 -17.71
CA ASN A 112 -3.67 -8.42 -17.24
C ASN A 112 -4.04 -9.43 -16.15
N TYR A 113 -4.23 -8.94 -14.91
CA TYR A 113 -4.52 -9.79 -13.76
C TYR A 113 -5.68 -9.22 -12.92
N ARG A 114 -6.47 -10.09 -12.29
CA ARG A 114 -7.57 -9.67 -11.41
C ARG A 114 -7.18 -9.83 -9.94
N VAL A 115 -7.49 -8.82 -9.15
CA VAL A 115 -7.22 -8.79 -7.71
C VAL A 115 -8.43 -8.34 -6.90
N ASN A 116 -8.40 -8.63 -5.61
CA ASN A 116 -9.33 -8.07 -4.63
C ASN A 116 -8.84 -6.69 -4.15
N SER A 117 -9.66 -5.95 -3.42
CA SER A 117 -9.29 -4.68 -2.83
C SER A 117 -10.18 -4.33 -1.62
N PHE A 118 -9.52 -3.99 -0.51
CA PHE A 118 -10.16 -3.60 0.76
C PHE A 118 -9.39 -2.47 1.42
N HIS A 119 -9.27 -1.35 0.72
CA HIS A 119 -8.64 -0.15 1.24
C HIS A 119 -9.33 1.11 0.70
N HIS A 120 -9.21 2.19 1.46
CA HIS A 120 -9.70 3.51 1.04
C HIS A 120 -8.61 4.59 1.10
N GLN A 121 -7.42 4.28 1.62
CA GLN A 121 -6.22 5.08 1.42
C GLN A 121 -5.51 4.64 0.13
N ALA A 122 -4.70 5.51 -0.47
CA ALA A 122 -3.83 5.16 -1.60
C ALA A 122 -2.50 5.93 -1.55
N ILE A 123 -1.51 5.50 -2.33
CA ILE A 123 -0.27 6.26 -2.50
C ILE A 123 -0.58 7.57 -3.27
N LYS A 124 -0.18 8.70 -2.69
CA LYS A 124 -0.27 10.04 -3.33
C LYS A 124 1.04 10.43 -3.96
N LYS A 125 2.12 10.37 -3.18
CA LYS A 125 3.49 10.53 -3.67
C LYS A 125 4.24 9.24 -3.40
N LEU A 126 4.71 8.60 -4.46
CA LEU A 126 5.59 7.44 -4.33
C LEU A 126 6.94 7.88 -3.75
N ALA A 127 7.47 7.10 -2.80
CA ALA A 127 8.79 7.33 -2.25
C ALA A 127 9.87 7.23 -3.35
N PRO A 128 10.93 8.09 -3.33
CA PRO A 128 11.92 8.15 -4.41
C PRO A 128 12.70 6.85 -4.65
N SER A 129 12.81 5.99 -3.64
CA SER A 129 13.50 4.69 -3.71
C SER A 129 12.61 3.54 -4.15
N LEU A 130 11.32 3.80 -4.39
CA LEU A 130 10.36 2.83 -4.87
C LEU A 130 10.06 3.07 -6.36
N ARG A 131 9.56 2.02 -7.02
CA ARG A 131 8.97 2.12 -8.35
C ARG A 131 7.59 1.50 -8.35
N GLU A 132 6.70 2.06 -9.14
CA GLU A 132 5.44 1.44 -9.47
C GLU A 132 5.70 0.15 -10.25
N SER A 133 4.87 -0.87 -10.04
CA SER A 133 4.95 -2.15 -10.75
C SER A 133 3.58 -2.62 -11.24
N LEU A 134 2.52 -1.93 -10.86
CA LEU A 134 1.14 -2.25 -11.15
C LEU A 134 0.42 -0.94 -11.50
N GLY A 135 -0.33 -0.92 -12.60
CA GLY A 135 -1.26 0.16 -12.93
C GLY A 135 -2.71 -0.31 -12.75
N LEU A 136 -3.63 0.62 -12.45
CA LEU A 136 -5.06 0.33 -12.54
C LEU A 136 -5.48 0.25 -14.00
N LYS A 137 -6.25 -0.80 -14.32
CA LYS A 137 -6.90 -0.94 -15.62
C LYS A 137 -8.39 -0.67 -15.47
N ILE A 138 -8.85 0.41 -16.11
CA ILE A 138 -10.26 0.76 -16.22
C ILE A 138 -10.68 0.32 -17.63
N ASP A 139 -11.53 -0.70 -17.71
CA ASP A 139 -12.13 -1.16 -18.96
C ASP A 139 -13.39 -0.33 -19.30
#